data_AF-A0A7M3LU00-F1
#
_entry.id   AF-A0A7M3LU00-F1
#
_cell.length_a   1.000
_cell.length_b   1.000
_cell.length_c   1.000
_cell.angle_alpha   90.00
_cell.angle_beta   90.00
_cell.angle_gamma   90.00
#
_symmetry.space_group_name_H-M   'P 1'
#
loop_
_entity.id
_entity.type
_entity.pdbx_description
1 polymer ?
#
loop_
_entity_poly.entity_id
_entity_poly.type
_entity_poly.pdbx_seq_one_letter_code
_entity_poly.pdbx_strand_id
1 'polypeptide(L)'
;MAFCATCAERGSAIYSTLARDDEVQHLNEMLDLVWRAVVESSLDADASSVVEEFEEATEDDTEDEADSPGFYVTQSALLIVNALAVYLNPDPARAAMSGRTLETILSSFDFTLSGEQARLIPAGQESPTGPLQQLEQQEQVAYMSAFADGTGVRITPERMNELRRSCLLARNQYEDAVRQVADLSGWD
;
A
#
# COMPACT_ATOMS: atom_id res chain seq x y z
N MET A 1 -7.31 -5.42 9.62
CA MET A 1 -5.86 -5.67 9.61
C MET A 1 -5.39 -6.42 8.36
N ALA A 2 -5.75 -7.69 8.15
CA ALA A 2 -5.23 -8.47 7.01
C ALA A 2 -5.46 -7.85 5.62
N PHE A 3 -6.60 -7.19 5.40
CA PHE A 3 -6.83 -6.39 4.20
C PHE A 3 -5.76 -5.30 4.02
N CYS A 4 -5.53 -4.50 5.07
CA CYS A 4 -4.50 -3.46 5.09
C CYS A 4 -3.10 -4.04 4.85
N ALA A 5 -2.79 -5.19 5.46
CA ALA A 5 -1.53 -5.88 5.24
C ALA A 5 -1.32 -6.26 3.77
N THR A 6 -2.37 -6.71 3.08
CA THR A 6 -2.27 -7.03 1.64
C THR A 6 -2.06 -5.78 0.78
N CYS A 7 -2.67 -4.65 1.17
CA CYS A 7 -2.45 -3.36 0.49
C CYS A 7 -1.00 -2.90 0.71
N ALA A 8 -0.49 -2.97 1.94
CA ALA A 8 0.90 -2.62 2.25
C ALA A 8 1.91 -3.54 1.53
N GLU A 9 1.65 -4.84 1.46
CA GLU A 9 2.49 -5.80 0.74
C GLU A 9 2.54 -5.50 -0.76
N ARG A 10 1.40 -5.22 -1.40
CA ARG A 10 1.39 -4.83 -2.82
C ARG A 10 2.03 -3.45 -3.03
N GLY A 11 1.72 -2.49 -2.16
CA GLY A 11 2.32 -1.15 -2.15
C GLY A 11 3.84 -1.17 -2.00
N SER A 12 4.41 -2.20 -1.36
CA SER A 12 5.86 -2.33 -1.19
C SER A 12 6.68 -2.32 -2.48
N ALA A 13 6.06 -2.62 -3.63
CA ALA A 13 6.67 -2.44 -4.94
C ALA A 13 7.20 -1.01 -5.16
N ILE A 14 6.53 -0.02 -4.57
CA ILE A 14 6.85 1.39 -4.71
C ILE A 14 8.14 1.71 -3.96
N TYR A 15 8.17 1.52 -2.64
CA TYR A 15 9.36 1.84 -1.86
C TYR A 15 10.55 0.94 -2.21
N SER A 16 10.32 -0.32 -2.60
CA SER A 16 11.41 -1.20 -3.02
C SER A 16 12.07 -0.78 -4.34
N THR A 17 11.42 0.10 -5.11
CA THR A 17 11.96 0.65 -6.35
C THR A 17 12.53 2.06 -6.16
N LEU A 18 11.88 2.90 -5.36
CA LEU A 18 12.16 4.34 -5.28
C LEU A 18 12.96 4.77 -4.04
N ALA A 19 12.93 4.00 -2.95
CA ALA A 19 13.61 4.35 -1.72
C ALA A 19 15.08 3.93 -1.73
N ARG A 20 15.89 4.50 -0.83
CA ARG A 20 17.28 4.10 -0.63
C ARG A 20 17.36 2.72 0.04
N ASP A 21 18.48 2.02 -0.15
CA ASP A 21 18.67 0.66 0.39
C ASP A 21 18.43 0.56 1.91
N ASP A 22 18.84 1.57 2.68
CA ASP A 22 18.63 1.64 4.13
C ASP A 22 17.15 1.84 4.49
N GLU A 23 16.44 2.67 3.74
CA GLU A 23 14.99 2.88 3.89
C GLU A 23 14.20 1.61 3.51
N VAL A 24 14.59 0.94 2.42
CA VAL A 24 13.97 -0.32 1.98
C VAL A 24 14.11 -1.39 3.06
N GLN A 25 15.30 -1.51 3.67
CA GLN A 25 15.50 -2.46 4.75
C GLN A 25 14.55 -2.17 5.92
N HIS A 26 14.52 -0.93 6.39
CA HIS A 26 13.67 -0.52 7.50
C HIS A 26 12.17 -0.72 7.21
N LEU A 27 11.71 -0.33 6.02
CA LEU A 27 10.32 -0.52 5.58
C LEU A 27 9.93 -2.00 5.50
N ASN A 28 10.85 -2.87 5.09
CA ASN A 28 10.61 -4.31 5.09
C ASN A 28 10.50 -4.91 6.50
N GLU A 29 11.27 -4.39 7.47
CA GLU A 29 11.15 -4.79 8.88
C GLU A 29 9.77 -4.41 9.44
N MET A 30 9.29 -3.19 9.14
CA MET A 30 7.94 -2.76 9.52
C MET A 30 6.84 -3.55 8.81
N LEU A 31 7.00 -3.88 7.53
CA LEU A 31 6.06 -4.73 6.80
C LEU A 31 6.01 -6.15 7.37
N ASP A 32 7.14 -6.70 7.83
CA ASP A 32 7.15 -8.00 8.51
C ASP A 32 6.39 -7.93 9.85
N LEU A 33 6.56 -6.85 10.61
CA LEU A 33 5.77 -6.60 11.82
C LEU A 33 4.26 -6.57 11.52
N VAL A 34 3.84 -5.93 10.43
CA VAL A 34 2.44 -5.95 9.96
C VAL A 34 1.93 -7.37 9.74
N TRP A 35 2.71 -8.22 9.07
CA TRP A 35 2.30 -9.61 8.83
C TRP A 35 2.26 -10.46 10.11
N ARG A 36 3.18 -10.22 11.05
CA ARG A 36 3.12 -10.85 12.37
C ARG A 36 1.87 -10.41 13.13
N ALA A 37 1.52 -9.13 13.08
CA ALA A 37 0.31 -8.56 13.70
C ALA A 37 -1.01 -9.08 13.11
N VAL A 38 -0.99 -9.71 11.92
CA VAL A 38 -2.17 -10.42 11.39
C VAL A 38 -2.53 -11.66 12.23
N VAL A 39 -1.54 -12.33 12.83
CA VAL A 39 -1.71 -13.63 13.51
C VAL A 39 -1.40 -13.57 15.02
N GLU A 40 -0.47 -12.72 15.43
CA GLU A 40 -0.08 -12.46 16.82
C GLU A 40 -0.95 -11.34 17.43
N SER A 41 -1.10 -11.32 18.75
CA SER A 41 -1.77 -10.21 19.46
C SER A 41 -1.02 -9.70 20.67
N SER A 42 0.30 -9.89 20.67
CA SER A 42 1.20 -9.44 21.72
C SER A 42 2.19 -8.40 21.19
N LEU A 43 1.85 -7.72 20.09
CA LEU A 43 2.73 -6.80 19.38
C LEU A 43 2.34 -5.33 19.59
N ASP A 44 1.49 -5.04 20.58
CA ASP A 44 0.96 -3.69 20.81
C ASP A 44 2.08 -2.68 21.05
N ALA A 45 3.08 -3.02 21.86
CA ALA A 45 4.21 -2.12 22.13
C ALA A 45 5.05 -1.85 20.87
N ASP A 46 5.39 -2.89 20.10
CA ASP A 46 6.16 -2.76 18.87
C ASP A 46 5.38 -1.95 17.81
N ALA A 47 4.08 -2.24 17.66
CA ALA A 47 3.20 -1.56 16.72
C ALA A 47 2.98 -0.09 17.11
N SER A 48 2.80 0.21 18.40
CA SER A 48 2.69 1.58 18.90
C SER A 48 3.97 2.38 18.65
N SER A 49 5.14 1.79 18.92
CA SER A 49 6.43 2.44 18.69
C SER A 49 6.60 2.87 17.23
N VAL A 50 6.24 2.00 16.27
CA VAL A 50 6.35 2.32 14.84
C VAL A 50 5.37 3.42 14.43
N VAL A 51 4.14 3.40 14.96
CA VAL A 51 3.15 4.45 14.66
C VAL A 51 3.60 5.80 15.20
N GLU A 52 4.09 5.84 16.45
CA GLU A 52 4.60 7.06 17.09
C GLU A 52 5.84 7.61 16.35
N GLU A 53 6.82 6.76 16.04
CA GLU A 53 8.02 7.14 15.27
C GLU A 53 7.67 7.76 13.92
N PHE A 54 6.70 7.17 13.21
CA PHE A 54 6.29 7.68 11.90
C PHE A 54 5.51 8.99 12.02
N GLU A 55 4.63 9.14 13.02
CA GLU A 55 3.92 10.40 13.30
C GLU A 55 4.93 11.53 13.56
N GLU A 56 5.93 11.29 14.42
CA GLU A 56 7.01 12.25 14.70
C GLU A 56 7.80 12.63 13.43
N ALA A 57 8.15 11.66 12.60
CA ALA A 57 8.89 11.90 11.35
C ALA A 57 8.10 12.76 10.35
N THR A 58 6.79 12.51 10.22
CA THR A 58 5.92 13.28 9.29
C THR A 58 5.55 14.68 9.78
N GLU A 59 5.67 14.97 11.07
CA GLU A 59 5.48 16.32 11.60
C GLU A 59 6.68 17.24 11.31
N ASP A 60 7.88 16.67 11.18
CA ASP A 60 9.13 17.40 10.95
C ASP A 60 9.48 17.57 9.45
N ASP A 61 8.95 16.72 8.56
CA ASP A 61 9.19 16.84 7.12
C ASP A 61 8.35 17.94 6.48
N THR A 62 9.02 18.92 5.89
CA THR A 62 8.41 19.90 5.00
C THR A 62 7.84 19.17 3.78
N GLU A 63 6.52 19.27 3.58
CA GLU A 63 5.74 18.67 2.47
C GLU A 63 6.61 18.38 1.24
N ASP A 64 6.94 17.10 1.03
CA ASP A 64 7.54 16.65 -0.23
C ASP A 64 6.74 17.21 -1.40
N GLU A 65 7.44 17.68 -2.44
CA GLU A 65 6.75 18.11 -3.66
C GLU A 65 5.87 16.95 -4.15
N ALA A 66 4.59 17.24 -4.36
CA ALA A 66 3.68 16.30 -4.98
C ALA A 66 4.29 15.83 -6.31
N ASP A 67 4.27 14.51 -6.55
CA ASP A 67 4.95 13.84 -7.67
C ASP A 67 6.48 13.73 -7.58
N SER A 68 7.05 13.71 -6.37
CA SER A 68 8.44 13.29 -6.13
C SER A 68 8.56 11.81 -5.72
N PRO A 69 9.73 11.16 -5.90
CA PRO A 69 9.98 9.81 -5.38
C PRO A 69 9.73 9.69 -3.88
N GLY A 70 10.19 10.68 -3.10
CA GLY A 70 9.99 10.75 -1.64
C GLY A 70 8.51 10.72 -1.28
N PHE A 71 7.68 11.50 -1.97
CA PHE A 71 6.23 11.48 -1.78
C PHE A 71 5.66 10.06 -1.95
N TYR A 72 6.00 9.36 -3.02
CA TYR A 72 5.48 8.00 -3.27
C TYR A 72 6.00 6.96 -2.26
N VAL A 73 7.25 7.08 -1.83
CA VAL A 73 7.82 6.26 -0.75
C VAL A 73 7.05 6.48 0.55
N THR A 74 6.83 7.74 0.94
CA THR A 74 6.07 8.13 2.14
C THR A 74 4.63 7.63 2.08
N GLN A 75 3.93 7.79 0.94
CA GLN A 75 2.58 7.27 0.77
C GLN A 75 2.53 5.74 0.86
N SER A 76 3.56 5.03 0.37
CA SER A 76 3.66 3.59 0.54
C SER A 76 3.95 3.17 1.97
N ALA A 77 4.79 3.92 2.70
CA ALA A 77 5.08 3.68 4.11
C ALA A 77 3.83 3.88 4.98
N LEU A 78 3.01 4.89 4.66
CA LEU A 78 1.71 5.12 5.31
C LEU A 78 0.76 3.93 5.21
N LEU A 79 0.85 3.09 4.17
CA LEU A 79 0.06 1.85 4.10
C LEU A 79 0.44 0.86 5.21
N ILE A 80 1.73 0.75 5.54
CA ILE A 80 2.26 -0.09 6.63
C ILE A 80 1.77 0.47 7.98
N VAL A 81 1.97 1.77 8.20
CA VAL A 81 1.58 2.46 9.44
C VAL A 81 0.07 2.36 9.65
N ASN A 82 -0.73 2.56 8.60
CA ASN A 82 -2.18 2.44 8.68
C ASN A 82 -2.62 1.01 9.01
N ALA A 83 -1.90 -0.01 8.54
CA ALA A 83 -2.15 -1.39 8.94
C ALA A 83 -1.90 -1.57 10.44
N LEU A 84 -0.75 -1.16 10.97
CA LEU A 84 -0.43 -1.23 12.40
C LEU A 84 -1.44 -0.43 13.26
N ALA A 85 -1.86 0.75 12.80
CA ALA A 85 -2.87 1.55 13.47
C ALA A 85 -4.24 0.84 13.50
N VAL A 86 -4.62 0.11 12.45
CA VAL A 86 -5.83 -0.74 12.43
C VAL A 86 -5.68 -1.99 13.32
N TYR A 87 -4.46 -2.49 13.51
CA TYR A 87 -4.21 -3.56 14.48
C TYR A 87 -4.44 -3.05 15.92
N LEU A 88 -3.89 -1.88 16.27
CA LEU A 88 -4.05 -1.26 17.60
C LEU A 88 -5.49 -0.82 17.88
N ASN A 89 -6.16 -0.25 16.88
CA ASN A 89 -7.54 0.22 16.99
C ASN A 89 -8.33 -0.13 15.72
N PRO A 90 -9.05 -1.28 15.70
CA PRO A 90 -9.77 -1.74 14.53
C PRO A 90 -10.87 -0.77 14.07
N ASP A 91 -10.63 -0.12 12.92
CA ASP A 91 -11.59 0.77 12.26
C ASP A 91 -11.76 0.36 10.77
N PRO A 92 -12.97 -0.08 10.36
CA PRO A 92 -13.27 -0.44 8.97
C PRO A 92 -13.10 0.72 7.98
N ALA A 93 -13.39 1.97 8.39
CA ALA A 93 -13.24 3.13 7.52
C ALA A 93 -11.75 3.36 7.23
N ARG A 94 -10.92 3.30 8.27
CA ARG A 94 -9.46 3.35 8.16
C ARG A 94 -8.90 2.19 7.32
N ALA A 95 -9.44 0.98 7.46
CA ALA A 95 -9.02 -0.15 6.63
C ALA A 95 -9.35 0.08 5.14
N ALA A 96 -10.53 0.61 4.82
CA ALA A 96 -10.90 0.95 3.45
C ALA A 96 -10.02 2.06 2.85
N MET A 97 -9.49 2.97 3.69
CA MET A 97 -8.56 4.00 3.24
C MET A 97 -7.26 3.40 2.69
N SER A 98 -6.72 2.30 3.24
CA SER A 98 -5.52 1.64 2.67
C SER A 98 -5.73 1.25 1.20
N GLY A 99 -6.88 0.68 0.86
CA GLY A 99 -7.19 0.30 -0.53
C GLY A 99 -7.30 1.52 -1.43
N ARG A 100 -8.03 2.55 -0.99
CA ARG A 100 -8.19 3.81 -1.76
C ARG A 100 -6.87 4.54 -1.96
N THR A 101 -6.00 4.57 -0.96
CA THR A 101 -4.68 5.19 -1.06
C THR A 101 -3.85 4.48 -2.12
N LEU A 102 -3.79 3.14 -2.09
CA LEU A 102 -3.05 2.39 -3.10
C LEU A 102 -3.63 2.56 -4.50
N GLU A 103 -4.97 2.51 -4.65
CA GLU A 103 -5.63 2.81 -5.94
C GLU A 103 -5.29 4.22 -6.45
N THR A 104 -5.20 5.20 -5.56
CA THR A 104 -4.88 6.59 -5.93
C THR A 104 -3.43 6.71 -6.42
N ILE A 105 -2.49 6.10 -5.71
CA ILE A 105 -1.07 6.07 -6.12
C ILE A 105 -0.94 5.41 -7.49
N LEU A 106 -1.56 4.25 -7.69
CA LEU A 106 -1.51 3.51 -8.95
C LEU A 106 -2.20 4.27 -10.10
N SER A 107 -3.27 5.01 -9.81
CA SER A 107 -3.91 5.90 -10.78
C SER A 107 -2.97 7.03 -11.23
N SER A 108 -2.13 7.55 -10.33
CA SER A 108 -1.10 8.53 -10.68
C SER A 108 -0.06 7.94 -11.64
N PHE A 109 0.42 6.72 -11.35
CA PHE A 109 1.32 6.02 -12.27
C PHE A 109 0.67 5.70 -13.62
N ASP A 110 -0.59 5.28 -13.63
CA ASP A 110 -1.35 5.10 -14.87
C ASP A 110 -1.42 6.40 -15.69
N PHE A 111 -1.58 7.55 -15.02
CA PHE A 111 -1.59 8.86 -15.68
C PHE A 111 -0.25 9.17 -16.34
N THR A 112 0.87 9.02 -15.63
CA THR A 112 2.22 9.21 -16.18
C THR A 112 2.50 8.25 -17.34
N LEU A 113 2.20 6.96 -17.18
CA LEU A 113 2.40 5.94 -18.22
C LEU A 113 1.55 6.19 -19.48
N SER A 114 0.41 6.86 -19.33
CA SER A 114 -0.44 7.26 -20.47
C SER A 114 0.04 8.53 -21.20
N GLY A 115 1.15 9.13 -20.75
CA GLY A 115 1.66 10.40 -21.26
C GLY A 115 0.85 11.61 -20.80
N GLU A 116 0.33 11.58 -19.57
CA GLU A 116 -0.34 12.70 -18.89
C GLU A 116 -1.55 13.27 -19.67
N GLN A 117 -2.26 12.40 -20.39
CA GLN A 117 -3.39 12.82 -21.21
C GLN A 117 -4.60 13.15 -20.34
N ALA A 118 -4.80 14.45 -20.07
CA ALA A 118 -6.00 14.93 -19.39
C ALA A 118 -7.28 14.54 -20.17
N ARG A 119 -8.22 13.87 -19.50
CA ARG A 119 -9.52 13.49 -20.07
C ARG A 119 -10.64 14.29 -19.43
N LEU A 120 -11.47 14.94 -20.26
CA LEU A 120 -12.70 15.56 -19.80
C LEU A 120 -13.78 14.48 -19.66
N ILE A 121 -14.23 14.25 -18.43
CA ILE A 121 -15.26 13.26 -18.12
C ILE A 121 -16.60 14.01 -17.95
N PRO A 122 -17.61 13.74 -18.79
CA PRO A 122 -18.92 14.35 -18.64
C PRO A 122 -19.55 13.99 -17.28
N ALA A 123 -20.33 14.91 -16.72
CA ALA A 123 -21.04 14.68 -15.47
C ALA A 123 -21.92 13.42 -15.55
N GLY A 124 -21.78 12.53 -14.57
CA GLY A 124 -22.52 11.27 -14.49
C GLY A 124 -21.89 10.09 -15.25
N GLN A 125 -20.75 10.27 -15.91
CA GLN A 125 -19.95 9.15 -16.42
C GLN A 125 -18.91 8.69 -15.39
N GLU A 126 -18.67 7.39 -15.35
CA GLU A 126 -17.59 6.81 -14.55
C GLU A 126 -16.24 7.29 -15.10
N SER A 127 -15.34 7.62 -14.18
CA SER A 127 -13.97 7.97 -14.56
C SER A 127 -13.27 6.73 -15.10
N PRO A 128 -12.60 6.81 -16.26
CA PRO A 128 -11.86 5.67 -16.78
C PRO A 128 -10.73 5.32 -15.80
N THR A 129 -10.73 4.08 -15.31
CA THR A 129 -9.63 3.55 -14.50
C THR A 129 -8.49 3.12 -15.41
N GLY A 130 -7.27 3.43 -15.00
CA GLY A 130 -6.08 2.92 -15.67
C GLY A 130 -5.85 1.44 -15.35
N PRO A 131 -4.98 0.75 -16.11
CA PRO A 131 -4.70 -0.66 -15.92
C PRO A 131 -4.21 -1.04 -14.51
N LEU A 132 -3.36 -0.22 -13.87
CA LEU A 132 -2.82 -0.52 -12.54
C LEU A 132 -3.90 -0.35 -11.46
N GLN A 133 -4.66 0.75 -11.53
CA GLN A 133 -5.79 0.98 -10.63
C GLN A 133 -6.84 -0.13 -10.77
N GLN A 134 -7.14 -0.55 -12.01
CA GLN A 134 -8.09 -1.64 -12.26
C GLN A 134 -7.58 -2.97 -11.69
N LEU A 135 -6.29 -3.27 -11.82
CA LEU A 135 -5.68 -4.46 -11.22
C LEU A 135 -5.81 -4.44 -9.70
N GLU A 136 -5.54 -3.31 -9.04
CA GLU A 136 -5.69 -3.20 -7.57
C GLU A 136 -7.14 -3.44 -7.13
N GLN A 137 -8.11 -2.88 -7.84
CA GLN A 137 -9.53 -3.13 -7.55
C GLN A 137 -9.89 -4.62 -7.67
N GLN A 138 -9.31 -5.32 -8.66
CA GLN A 138 -9.49 -6.77 -8.81
C GLN A 138 -8.85 -7.54 -7.65
N GLU A 139 -7.65 -7.17 -7.21
CA GLU A 139 -6.97 -7.79 -6.07
C GLU A 139 -7.73 -7.57 -4.74
N GLN A 140 -8.29 -6.39 -4.52
CA GLN A 140 -9.14 -6.13 -3.35
C GLN A 140 -10.41 -6.98 -3.36
N VAL A 141 -11.07 -7.12 -4.53
CA VAL A 141 -12.24 -7.99 -4.68
C VAL A 141 -11.86 -9.46 -4.50
N ALA A 142 -10.70 -9.89 -5.02
CA ALA A 142 -10.18 -11.24 -4.84
C ALA A 142 -9.92 -11.54 -3.35
N TYR A 143 -9.29 -10.61 -2.62
CA TYR A 143 -9.15 -10.71 -1.17
C TYR A 143 -10.51 -10.90 -0.48
N MET A 144 -11.47 -10.03 -0.78
CA MET A 144 -12.78 -10.04 -0.13
C MET A 144 -13.54 -11.34 -0.41
N SER A 145 -13.45 -11.89 -1.62
CA SER A 145 -14.12 -13.14 -1.98
C SER A 145 -13.47 -14.39 -1.40
N ALA A 146 -12.14 -14.41 -1.26
CA ALA A 146 -11.40 -15.61 -0.86
C ALA A 146 -11.02 -15.66 0.63
N PHE A 147 -10.97 -14.52 1.31
CA PHE A 147 -10.41 -14.42 2.67
C PHE A 147 -11.29 -13.69 3.68
N ALA A 148 -12.35 -13.01 3.25
CA ALA A 148 -13.35 -12.45 4.16
C ALA A 148 -14.56 -13.39 4.23
N ASP A 149 -14.61 -14.25 5.25
CA ASP A 149 -15.76 -15.12 5.51
C ASP A 149 -16.81 -14.48 6.45
N GLY A 150 -16.54 -13.26 6.91
CA GLY A 150 -17.42 -12.50 7.82
C GLY A 150 -17.53 -13.09 9.23
N THR A 151 -16.74 -14.11 9.56
CA THR A 151 -16.81 -14.81 10.86
C THR A 151 -16.05 -14.06 11.95
N GLY A 152 -15.14 -13.16 11.57
CA GLY A 152 -14.23 -12.48 12.51
C GLY A 152 -13.15 -13.39 13.10
N VAL A 153 -13.03 -14.63 12.60
CA VAL A 153 -11.96 -15.55 13.00
C VAL A 153 -10.63 -15.02 12.50
N ARG A 154 -9.61 -15.06 13.36
CA ARG A 154 -8.25 -14.67 12.97
C ARG A 154 -7.71 -15.59 11.89
N ILE A 155 -6.97 -15.00 10.97
CA ILE A 155 -6.23 -15.72 9.94
C ILE A 155 -5.18 -16.60 10.62
N THR A 156 -5.05 -17.86 10.17
CA THR A 156 -4.00 -18.76 10.68
C THR A 156 -2.65 -18.43 10.05
N PRO A 157 -1.51 -18.83 10.64
CA PRO A 157 -0.20 -18.62 10.03
C PRO A 157 -0.07 -19.19 8.61
N GLU A 158 -0.66 -20.36 8.34
CA GLU A 158 -0.66 -20.97 7.01
C GLU A 158 -1.44 -20.10 6.01
N ARG A 159 -2.63 -19.64 6.41
CA ARG A 159 -3.47 -18.79 5.57
C ARG A 159 -2.80 -17.43 5.35
N MET A 160 -2.16 -16.85 6.37
CA MET A 160 -1.37 -15.62 6.25
C MET A 160 -0.28 -15.77 5.16
N ASN A 161 0.47 -16.87 5.15
CA ASN A 161 1.48 -17.13 4.13
C ASN A 161 0.88 -17.31 2.73
N GLU A 162 -0.34 -17.82 2.60
CA GLU A 162 -1.07 -17.87 1.33
C GLU A 162 -1.48 -16.47 0.86
N LEU A 163 -2.01 -15.62 1.74
CA LEU A 163 -2.35 -14.23 1.41
C LEU A 163 -1.12 -13.42 1.00
N ARG A 164 -0.01 -13.53 1.75
CA ARG A 164 1.22 -12.81 1.42
C ARG A 164 1.73 -13.22 0.04
N ARG A 165 1.74 -14.52 -0.25
CA ARG A 165 2.12 -15.05 -1.57
C ARG A 165 1.17 -14.64 -2.69
N SER A 166 -0.13 -14.51 -2.43
CA SER A 166 -1.08 -14.10 -3.48
C SER A 166 -0.83 -12.66 -3.95
N CYS A 167 -0.21 -11.82 -3.13
CA CYS A 167 0.13 -10.44 -3.49
C CYS A 167 1.26 -10.32 -4.52
N LEU A 168 2.10 -11.35 -4.68
CA LEU A 168 3.35 -11.28 -5.45
C LEU A 168 3.13 -10.93 -6.93
N LEU A 169 2.09 -11.47 -7.56
CA LEU A 169 1.85 -11.25 -8.99
C LEU A 169 1.49 -9.79 -9.30
N ALA A 170 0.62 -9.18 -8.48
CA ALA A 170 0.28 -7.77 -8.61
C ALA A 170 1.45 -6.88 -8.19
N ARG A 171 2.12 -7.20 -7.08
CA ARG A 171 3.32 -6.49 -6.61
C ARG A 171 4.40 -6.38 -7.69
N ASN A 172 4.71 -7.49 -8.38
CA ASN A 172 5.72 -7.47 -9.45
C ASN A 172 5.28 -6.59 -10.65
N GLN A 173 3.99 -6.59 -11.00
CA GLN A 173 3.47 -5.70 -12.04
C GLN A 173 3.54 -4.22 -11.63
N TYR A 174 3.30 -3.92 -10.35
CA TYR A 174 3.48 -2.57 -9.81
C TYR A 174 4.95 -2.18 -9.83
N GLU A 175 5.86 -3.08 -9.49
CA GLU A 175 7.31 -2.84 -9.49
C GLU A 175 7.79 -2.48 -10.90
N ASP A 176 7.37 -3.23 -11.92
CA ASP A 176 7.70 -2.95 -13.32
C ASP A 176 7.11 -1.62 -13.82
N ALA A 177 5.92 -1.24 -13.35
CA ALA A 177 5.30 0.02 -13.67
C ALA A 177 5.99 1.21 -12.99
N VAL A 178 6.35 1.07 -11.71
CA VAL A 178 7.06 2.10 -10.95
C VAL A 178 8.41 2.39 -11.59
N ARG A 179 9.15 1.37 -12.04
CA ARG A 179 10.40 1.56 -12.80
C ARG A 179 10.18 2.38 -14.07
N GLN A 180 9.16 2.04 -14.86
CA GLN A 180 8.85 2.80 -16.08
C GLN A 180 8.47 4.25 -15.79
N VAL A 181 7.75 4.51 -14.69
CA VAL A 181 7.44 5.86 -14.25
C VAL A 181 8.72 6.60 -13.83
N ALA A 182 9.60 5.97 -13.07
CA ALA A 182 10.88 6.55 -12.66
C ALA A 182 11.73 6.95 -13.88
N ASP A 183 11.85 6.07 -14.88
CA ASP A 183 12.54 6.33 -16.15
C ASP A 183 11.93 7.56 -16.88
N LEU A 184 10.59 7.64 -16.96
CA LEU A 184 9.88 8.72 -17.66
C LEU A 184 9.99 10.06 -16.94
N SER A 185 9.98 10.04 -15.62
CA SER A 185 10.04 11.23 -14.76
C SER A 185 11.46 11.68 -14.45
N GLY A 186 12.48 10.88 -14.83
CA GLY A 186 13.89 11.17 -14.58
C GLY A 186 14.27 11.07 -13.11
N TRP A 187 13.75 10.06 -12.41
CA TRP A 187 14.00 9.83 -10.98
C TRP A 187 15.19 8.90 -10.70
N ASP A 188 15.84 8.37 -11.74
CA ASP A 188 17.01 7.48 -11.67
C ASP A 188 18.31 8.16 -11.24
#